data_AF-A0A2S0WIB2-F1
#
_entry.id   AF-A0A2S0WIB2-F1
#
_cell.length_a   1.000
_cell.length_b   1.000
_cell.length_c   1.000
_cell.angle_alpha   90.00
_cell.angle_beta   90.00
_cell.angle_gamma   90.00
#
_symmetry.space_group_name_H-M   'P 1'
#
loop_
_entity.id
_entity.type
_entity.pdbx_description
1 polymer ?
#
loop_
_entity_poly.entity_id
_entity_poly.type
_entity_poly.pdbx_seq_one_letter_code
_entity_poly.pdbx_strand_id
1 'polypeptide(L)'
;MKTTPAPSISYSITIRLEVPSGGSAISDLTTTVERAGGIVTALDVAASGADALRIDLTCAASDTEHSARVVDSLRELKDVDVLKVSDRTFLMHLGGVIETATKHPLRNRDDLSMIYTPGVARICQAIVADKEDARRLTVKRNSVAVVSDGSAVLGLGNIGPHAALPVMEGKAALFKSFADIDAWPLVLDTQDVDQIVETVAAISPGFAGINLEDISAPRCFEIEARLRERLDIPVFHDDQHGTAVVVLAALRNALAVVGKDLDKARIVLVGAGAAGTAVLKVLLHAGAVDVTVCDVQGVVHQGREGMDPSLAWIADHTNAAGRTGTLRDALPGADVFIGVSAPNLLTAEDVEAMATDSIVFALANPDPEIDPAIARRHAAVVATGRSDYPNQINNVLAFPGIFRGLLDAQSHGISMDVLIAAAEAVAGSVAPDELNANYVVPSVFHPEVHQRVAAAVRAAAVAADASQHPEQADHGGQEGQRDPR
;
A
#
# COMPACT_ATOMS: atom_id res chain seq x y z
N MET A 1 24.60 19.69 -0.93
CA MET A 1 25.25 18.46 -1.43
C MET A 1 24.16 17.41 -1.54
N LYS A 2 23.91 16.83 -2.72
CA LYS A 2 23.02 15.66 -2.81
C LYS A 2 23.70 14.54 -2.03
N THR A 3 23.06 14.06 -0.96
CA THR A 3 23.48 12.85 -0.26
C THR A 3 23.36 11.69 -1.25
N THR A 4 24.45 10.95 -1.47
CA THR A 4 24.39 9.73 -2.28
C THR A 4 23.45 8.75 -1.55
N PRO A 5 22.44 8.17 -2.20
CA PRO A 5 21.53 7.25 -1.54
C PRO A 5 22.31 6.08 -0.94
N ALA A 6 21.89 5.60 0.23
CA ALA A 6 22.51 4.42 0.84
C ALA A 6 22.23 3.17 -0.02
N PRO A 7 23.16 2.20 -0.08
CA PRO A 7 22.90 0.93 -0.75
C PRO A 7 21.66 0.21 -0.21
N SER A 8 20.87 -0.38 -1.12
CA SER A 8 19.60 -1.05 -0.82
C SER A 8 19.52 -2.42 -1.47
N ILE A 9 18.81 -3.34 -0.82
CA ILE A 9 18.56 -4.69 -1.35
C ILE A 9 17.78 -4.66 -2.67
N SER A 10 16.95 -3.64 -2.91
CA SER A 10 16.20 -3.47 -4.16
C SER A 10 17.09 -3.31 -5.40
N TYR A 11 18.35 -2.89 -5.21
CA TYR A 11 19.37 -2.78 -6.26
C TYR A 11 20.51 -3.79 -6.03
N SER A 12 20.21 -4.93 -5.39
CA SER A 12 21.22 -5.96 -5.17
C SER A 12 21.44 -6.83 -6.40
N ILE A 13 22.71 -7.11 -6.67
CA ILE A 13 23.16 -7.94 -7.79
C ILE A 13 23.93 -9.14 -7.26
N THR A 14 23.82 -10.26 -7.97
CA THR A 14 24.71 -11.42 -7.80
C THR A 14 25.64 -11.50 -9.01
N ILE A 15 26.93 -11.44 -8.74
CA ILE A 15 28.02 -11.43 -9.71
C ILE A 15 28.72 -12.78 -9.62
N ARG A 16 28.68 -13.55 -10.70
CA ARG A 16 29.44 -14.79 -10.84
C ARG A 16 30.82 -14.47 -11.39
N LEU A 17 31.86 -14.82 -10.64
CA LEU A 17 33.26 -14.58 -10.98
C LEU A 17 34.04 -15.88 -11.00
N GLU A 18 35.12 -15.91 -11.79
CA GLU A 18 36.19 -16.89 -11.68
C GLU A 18 37.45 -16.17 -11.16
N VAL A 19 38.07 -16.72 -10.11
CA VAL A 19 39.24 -16.13 -9.45
C VAL A 19 40.29 -17.20 -9.14
N PRO A 20 41.56 -16.86 -8.88
CA PRO A 20 42.58 -17.84 -8.56
C PRO A 20 42.29 -18.53 -7.23
N SER A 21 42.70 -19.79 -7.06
CA SER A 21 42.53 -20.57 -5.82
C SER A 21 43.37 -20.10 -4.63
N GLY A 22 44.11 -18.98 -4.77
CA GLY A 22 44.94 -18.37 -3.74
C GLY A 22 44.17 -17.53 -2.71
N GLY A 23 44.75 -17.34 -1.53
CA GLY A 23 44.05 -16.80 -0.35
C GLY A 23 43.64 -15.33 -0.35
N SER A 24 44.14 -14.48 -1.26
CA SER A 24 43.82 -13.03 -1.27
C SER A 24 42.61 -12.66 -2.14
N ALA A 25 42.27 -13.49 -3.13
CA ALA A 25 41.28 -13.14 -4.15
C ALA A 25 39.91 -12.77 -3.56
N ILE A 26 39.45 -13.53 -2.56
CA ILE A 26 38.20 -13.24 -1.84
C ILE A 26 38.25 -11.87 -1.16
N SER A 27 39.36 -11.55 -0.50
CA SER A 27 39.55 -10.27 0.18
C SER A 27 39.58 -9.11 -0.81
N ASP A 28 40.20 -9.30 -1.97
CA ASP A 28 40.29 -8.29 -3.03
C ASP A 28 38.90 -7.98 -3.60
N LEU A 29 38.07 -9.00 -3.82
CA LEU A 29 36.68 -8.85 -4.26
C LEU A 29 35.84 -8.03 -3.27
N THR A 30 35.82 -8.41 -1.99
CA THR A 30 34.98 -7.73 -0.98
C THR A 30 35.46 -6.30 -0.75
N THR A 31 36.77 -6.09 -0.68
CA THR A 31 37.37 -4.76 -0.52
C THR A 31 37.03 -3.85 -1.70
N THR A 32 36.96 -4.39 -2.91
CA THR A 32 36.64 -3.60 -4.11
C THR A 32 35.20 -3.14 -4.12
N VAL A 33 34.26 -4.02 -3.73
CA VAL A 33 32.84 -3.63 -3.57
C VAL A 33 32.68 -2.52 -2.54
N GLU A 34 33.32 -2.67 -1.37
CA GLU A 34 33.24 -1.66 -0.30
C GLU A 34 33.87 -0.32 -0.71
N ARG A 35 35.02 -0.34 -1.40
CA ARG A 35 35.66 0.87 -1.95
C ARG A 35 34.80 1.58 -2.99
N ALA A 36 34.05 0.82 -3.78
CA ALA A 36 33.09 1.38 -4.73
C ALA A 36 31.83 1.95 -4.05
N GLY A 37 31.65 1.73 -2.74
CA GLY A 37 30.51 2.19 -1.96
C GLY A 37 29.36 1.19 -1.87
N GLY A 38 29.53 -0.03 -2.39
CA GLY A 38 28.57 -1.12 -2.26
C GLY A 38 28.68 -1.84 -0.92
N ILE A 39 27.67 -2.64 -0.58
CA ILE A 39 27.67 -3.48 0.62
C ILE A 39 27.67 -4.94 0.19
N VAL A 40 28.70 -5.70 0.55
CA VAL A 40 28.70 -7.16 0.36
C VAL A 40 27.70 -7.78 1.32
N THR A 41 26.81 -8.63 0.78
CA THR A 41 25.74 -9.28 1.56
C THR A 41 25.90 -10.80 1.61
N ALA A 42 26.50 -11.40 0.59
CA ALA A 42 26.83 -12.82 0.57
C ALA A 42 28.00 -13.10 -0.38
N LEU A 43 28.71 -14.20 -0.12
CA LEU A 43 29.77 -14.71 -0.99
C LEU A 43 29.75 -16.23 -0.90
N ASP A 44 29.45 -16.89 -2.03
CA ASP A 44 29.28 -18.33 -2.11
C ASP A 44 30.27 -18.93 -3.10
N VAL A 45 30.97 -20.00 -2.72
CA VAL A 45 31.85 -20.74 -3.64
C VAL A 45 31.00 -21.75 -4.42
N ALA A 46 30.67 -21.43 -5.67
CA ALA A 46 29.85 -22.27 -6.54
C ALA A 46 30.62 -23.48 -7.11
N ALA A 47 31.94 -23.36 -7.30
CA ALA A 47 32.81 -24.48 -7.69
C ALA A 47 34.26 -24.22 -7.26
N SER A 48 35.01 -25.29 -6.99
CA SER A 48 36.43 -25.22 -6.63
C SER A 48 37.25 -26.17 -7.52
N GLY A 49 38.17 -25.59 -8.28
CA GLY A 49 39.18 -26.30 -9.07
C GLY A 49 40.57 -26.14 -8.47
N ALA A 50 41.56 -26.83 -9.05
CA ALA A 50 42.95 -26.78 -8.58
C ALA A 50 43.54 -25.36 -8.67
N ASP A 51 43.28 -24.65 -9.77
CA ASP A 51 43.89 -23.35 -10.06
C ASP A 51 42.90 -22.17 -9.94
N ALA A 52 41.60 -22.45 -9.91
CA ALA A 52 40.55 -21.42 -9.92
C ALA A 52 39.35 -21.79 -9.04
N LEU A 53 38.71 -20.76 -8.47
CA LEU A 53 37.46 -20.81 -7.75
C LEU A 53 36.39 -20.06 -8.53
N ARG A 54 35.19 -20.62 -8.57
CA ARG A 54 34.01 -19.92 -9.04
C ARG A 54 33.22 -19.41 -7.86
N ILE A 55 33.03 -18.09 -7.81
CA ILE A 55 32.41 -17.40 -6.69
C ILE A 55 31.18 -16.66 -7.17
N ASP A 56 30.08 -16.77 -6.44
CA ASP A 56 28.91 -15.91 -6.59
C ASP A 56 28.98 -14.86 -5.46
N LEU A 57 29.31 -13.62 -5.82
CA LEU A 57 29.38 -12.46 -4.92
C LEU A 57 28.07 -11.69 -5.01
N THR A 58 27.36 -11.54 -3.89
CA THR A 58 26.13 -10.75 -3.84
C THR A 58 26.38 -9.45 -3.08
N CYS A 59 26.05 -8.32 -3.71
CA CYS A 59 26.20 -7.00 -3.10
C CYS A 59 24.99 -6.10 -3.36
N ALA A 60 24.70 -5.22 -2.41
CA ALA A 60 23.74 -4.13 -2.54
C ALA A 60 24.41 -2.87 -3.10
N ALA A 61 23.72 -2.16 -3.99
CA ALA A 61 24.09 -0.86 -4.52
C ALA A 61 23.00 0.18 -4.22
N SER A 62 23.29 1.46 -4.44
CA SER A 62 22.33 2.56 -4.21
C SER A 62 21.29 2.69 -5.32
N ASP A 63 21.65 2.30 -6.53
CA ASP A 63 20.89 2.43 -7.75
C ASP A 63 21.54 1.56 -8.86
N THR A 64 20.91 1.50 -10.03
CA THR A 64 21.38 0.72 -11.18
C THR A 64 22.75 1.20 -11.70
N GLU A 65 23.01 2.51 -11.75
CA GLU A 65 24.30 3.03 -12.23
C GLU A 65 25.45 2.68 -11.27
N HIS A 66 25.19 2.74 -9.96
CA HIS A 66 26.12 2.33 -8.93
C HIS A 66 26.42 0.83 -9.03
N SER A 67 25.40 0.00 -9.23
CA SER A 67 25.61 -1.45 -9.43
C SER A 67 26.54 -1.74 -10.61
N ALA A 68 26.42 -0.98 -11.71
CA ALA A 68 27.30 -1.09 -12.86
C ALA A 68 28.74 -0.64 -12.53
N ARG A 69 28.92 0.47 -11.79
CA ARG A 69 30.25 0.92 -11.33
C ARG A 69 30.94 -0.11 -10.44
N VAL A 70 30.19 -0.79 -9.55
CA VAL A 70 30.73 -1.88 -8.72
C VAL A 70 31.23 -3.03 -9.59
N VAL A 71 30.43 -3.45 -10.58
CA VAL A 71 30.82 -4.49 -11.54
C VAL A 71 32.06 -4.10 -12.33
N ASP A 72 32.12 -2.87 -12.84
CA ASP A 72 33.27 -2.39 -13.61
C ASP A 72 34.54 -2.34 -12.75
N SER A 73 34.44 -1.93 -11.48
CA SER A 73 35.56 -1.98 -10.52
C SER A 73 36.09 -3.41 -10.30
N LEU A 74 35.19 -4.40 -10.27
CA LEU A 74 35.57 -5.81 -10.14
C LEU A 74 36.24 -6.35 -11.41
N ARG A 75 35.85 -5.86 -12.60
CA ARG A 75 36.50 -6.22 -13.88
C ARG A 75 37.93 -5.69 -14.00
N GLU A 76 38.28 -4.66 -13.25
CA GLU A 76 39.64 -4.09 -13.23
C GLU A 76 40.61 -4.88 -12.34
N LEU A 77 40.10 -5.82 -11.52
CA LEU A 77 40.94 -6.66 -10.68
C LEU A 77 41.76 -7.65 -11.53
N LYS A 78 43.04 -7.77 -11.19
CA LYS A 78 43.95 -8.69 -11.85
C LYS A 78 43.53 -10.13 -11.57
N ASP A 79 43.56 -10.97 -12.61
CA ASP A 79 43.27 -12.40 -12.53
C ASP A 79 41.83 -12.73 -12.06
N VAL A 80 40.89 -11.78 -12.20
CA VAL A 80 39.46 -11.94 -11.90
C VAL A 80 38.64 -11.84 -13.19
N ASP A 81 37.87 -12.87 -13.50
CA ASP A 81 36.96 -12.88 -14.65
C ASP A 81 35.49 -12.77 -14.20
N VAL A 82 34.83 -11.66 -14.54
CA VAL A 82 33.38 -11.52 -14.32
C VAL A 82 32.61 -12.26 -15.40
N LEU A 83 31.98 -13.38 -15.04
CA LEU A 83 31.28 -14.26 -15.97
C LEU A 83 29.83 -13.83 -16.22
N LYS A 84 29.08 -13.54 -15.16
CA LYS A 84 27.65 -13.17 -15.26
C LYS A 84 27.26 -12.22 -14.13
N VAL A 85 26.45 -11.22 -14.45
CA VAL A 85 25.81 -10.34 -13.48
C VAL A 85 24.31 -10.59 -13.57
N SER A 86 23.66 -10.79 -12.43
CA SER A 86 22.21 -10.98 -12.36
C SER A 86 21.63 -10.01 -11.32
N ASP A 87 20.67 -9.20 -11.76
CA ASP A 87 19.90 -8.34 -10.86
C ASP A 87 18.85 -9.20 -10.13
N ARG A 88 18.87 -9.16 -8.79
CA ARG A 88 18.05 -10.04 -7.96
C ARG A 88 16.56 -9.68 -8.03
N THR A 89 16.24 -8.41 -8.23
CA THR A 89 14.86 -7.96 -8.44
C THR A 89 14.35 -8.49 -9.78
N PHE A 90 15.12 -8.35 -10.85
CA PHE A 90 14.72 -8.89 -12.16
C PHE A 90 14.58 -10.42 -12.15
N LEU A 91 15.48 -11.12 -11.46
CA LEU A 91 15.38 -12.57 -11.31
C LEU A 91 14.09 -12.99 -10.57
N MET A 92 13.66 -12.23 -9.55
CA MET A 92 12.42 -12.49 -8.82
C MET A 92 11.17 -12.36 -9.71
N HIS A 93 11.21 -11.50 -10.72
CA HIS A 93 10.10 -11.24 -11.64
C HIS A 93 10.10 -12.12 -12.90
N LEU A 94 11.04 -13.05 -13.05
CA LEU A 94 11.06 -13.96 -14.21
C LEU A 94 9.84 -14.88 -14.19
N GLY A 95 8.88 -14.61 -15.08
CA GLY A 95 7.62 -15.35 -15.17
C GLY A 95 6.48 -14.82 -14.28
N GLY A 96 6.67 -13.64 -13.67
CA GLY A 96 5.72 -13.03 -12.74
C GLY A 96 5.94 -13.48 -11.28
N VAL A 97 5.25 -12.82 -10.35
CA VAL A 97 5.39 -13.09 -8.89
C VAL A 97 4.20 -13.83 -8.26
N ILE A 98 3.22 -14.22 -9.07
CA ILE A 98 2.06 -15.00 -8.65
C ILE A 98 1.79 -16.14 -9.65
N GLU A 99 1.15 -17.21 -9.16
CA GLU A 99 0.71 -18.33 -9.98
C GLU A 99 -0.67 -18.84 -9.54
N THR A 100 -1.29 -19.66 -10.37
CA THR A 100 -2.59 -20.28 -10.07
C THR A 100 -2.40 -21.71 -9.58
N ALA A 101 -3.05 -22.07 -8.48
CA ALA A 101 -3.01 -23.44 -7.96
C ALA A 101 -4.42 -24.02 -7.81
N THR A 102 -4.56 -25.34 -8.03
CA THR A 102 -5.83 -26.05 -7.82
C THR A 102 -6.06 -26.29 -6.32
N LYS A 103 -7.26 -25.98 -5.81
CA LYS A 103 -7.64 -26.30 -4.42
C LYS A 103 -7.84 -27.82 -4.19
N HIS A 104 -8.20 -28.55 -5.24
CA HIS A 104 -8.36 -30.00 -5.22
C HIS A 104 -7.51 -30.63 -6.33
N PRO A 105 -6.72 -31.67 -6.02
CA PRO A 105 -5.86 -32.31 -7.02
C PRO A 105 -6.68 -33.15 -8.02
N LEU A 106 -6.25 -33.16 -9.28
CA LEU A 106 -6.82 -34.00 -10.35
C LEU A 106 -5.96 -35.26 -10.55
N ARG A 107 -6.24 -36.34 -9.80
CA ARG A 107 -5.38 -37.54 -9.80
C ARG A 107 -5.95 -38.69 -10.63
N ASN A 108 -7.26 -38.74 -10.79
CA ASN A 108 -7.96 -39.83 -11.45
C ASN A 108 -9.25 -39.34 -12.14
N ARG A 109 -9.97 -40.26 -12.77
CA ARG A 109 -11.22 -39.96 -13.49
C ARG A 109 -12.34 -39.48 -12.58
N ASP A 110 -12.39 -39.96 -11.34
CA ASP A 110 -13.43 -39.58 -10.39
C ASP A 110 -13.24 -38.11 -9.98
N ASP A 111 -12.01 -37.72 -9.62
CA ASP A 111 -11.64 -36.32 -9.34
C ASP A 111 -12.03 -35.41 -10.53
N LEU A 112 -11.68 -35.80 -11.76
CA LEU A 112 -12.03 -35.07 -12.99
C LEU A 112 -13.55 -34.96 -13.18
N SER A 113 -14.29 -36.04 -12.94
CA SER A 113 -15.74 -36.08 -13.13
C SER A 113 -16.53 -35.21 -12.14
N MET A 114 -15.94 -34.94 -10.97
CA MET A 114 -16.52 -34.07 -9.94
C MET A 114 -16.17 -32.59 -10.17
N ILE A 115 -14.90 -32.30 -10.49
CA ILE A 115 -14.41 -30.94 -10.72
C ILE A 115 -14.91 -30.39 -12.06
N TYR A 116 -15.05 -31.26 -13.06
CA TYR A 116 -15.48 -30.91 -14.40
C TYR A 116 -16.68 -31.77 -14.83
N THR A 117 -16.76 -32.16 -16.10
CA THR A 117 -17.90 -32.88 -16.63
C THR A 117 -17.93 -34.34 -16.17
N PRO A 118 -19.13 -34.87 -15.83
CA PRO A 118 -20.44 -34.20 -15.84
C PRO A 118 -20.81 -33.48 -14.53
N GLY A 119 -20.06 -33.66 -13.44
CA GLY A 119 -20.43 -33.22 -12.08
C GLY A 119 -20.64 -31.71 -11.93
N VAL A 120 -19.79 -30.90 -12.56
CA VAL A 120 -19.86 -29.42 -12.51
C VAL A 120 -21.21 -28.87 -12.96
N ALA A 121 -21.94 -29.57 -13.83
CA ALA A 121 -23.27 -29.15 -14.28
C ALA A 121 -24.26 -29.01 -13.11
N ARG A 122 -24.12 -29.82 -12.06
CA ARG A 122 -24.97 -29.74 -10.85
C ARG A 122 -24.70 -28.46 -10.06
N ILE A 123 -23.45 -28.01 -10.01
CA ILE A 123 -23.08 -26.74 -9.38
C ILE A 123 -23.65 -25.57 -10.19
N CYS A 124 -23.55 -25.62 -11.53
CA CYS A 124 -24.16 -24.59 -12.37
C CYS A 124 -25.68 -24.50 -12.16
N GLN A 125 -26.38 -25.63 -12.06
CA GLN A 125 -27.83 -25.65 -11.80
C GLN A 125 -28.19 -25.12 -10.40
N ALA A 126 -27.35 -25.37 -9.38
CA ALA A 126 -27.53 -24.78 -8.06
C ALA A 126 -27.44 -23.23 -8.13
N ILE A 127 -26.47 -22.69 -8.86
CA ILE A 127 -26.30 -21.23 -9.03
C ILE A 127 -27.43 -20.61 -9.87
N VAL A 128 -28.01 -21.36 -10.82
CA VAL A 128 -29.21 -20.92 -11.55
C VAL A 128 -30.42 -20.82 -10.61
N ALA A 129 -30.54 -21.74 -9.66
CA ALA A 129 -31.62 -21.74 -8.68
C ALA A 129 -31.46 -20.63 -7.62
N ASP A 130 -30.22 -20.37 -7.20
CA ASP A 130 -29.87 -19.32 -6.25
C ASP A 130 -28.54 -18.66 -6.65
N LYS A 131 -28.57 -17.37 -7.01
CA LYS A 131 -27.36 -16.65 -7.46
C LYS A 131 -26.34 -16.47 -6.33
N GLU A 132 -26.76 -16.43 -5.07
CA GLU A 132 -25.86 -16.28 -3.92
C GLU A 132 -24.92 -17.48 -3.78
N ASP A 133 -25.32 -18.64 -4.28
CA ASP A 133 -24.47 -19.83 -4.34
C ASP A 133 -23.22 -19.63 -5.20
N ALA A 134 -23.18 -18.62 -6.09
CA ALA A 134 -21.94 -18.25 -6.78
C ALA A 134 -20.84 -17.89 -5.77
N ARG A 135 -21.17 -17.18 -4.69
CA ARG A 135 -20.20 -16.85 -3.64
C ARG A 135 -19.84 -18.08 -2.80
N ARG A 136 -20.76 -19.03 -2.61
CA ARG A 136 -20.51 -20.23 -1.78
C ARG A 136 -19.74 -21.33 -2.50
N LEU A 137 -20.04 -21.55 -3.78
CA LEU A 137 -19.63 -22.72 -4.56
C LEU A 137 -18.50 -22.42 -5.56
N THR A 138 -18.02 -21.17 -5.64
CA THR A 138 -16.95 -20.79 -6.57
C THR A 138 -15.83 -20.01 -5.88
N VAL A 139 -14.79 -19.69 -6.66
CA VAL A 139 -13.67 -18.87 -6.18
C VAL A 139 -14.11 -17.46 -5.77
N LYS A 140 -15.27 -16.96 -6.28
CA LYS A 140 -15.83 -15.63 -5.98
C LYS A 140 -15.73 -15.31 -4.49
N ARG A 141 -16.01 -16.28 -3.59
CA ARG A 141 -15.93 -16.14 -2.12
C ARG A 141 -14.72 -15.38 -1.62
N ASN A 142 -13.57 -15.60 -2.25
CA ASN A 142 -12.25 -15.19 -1.77
C ASN A 142 -11.46 -14.41 -2.82
N SER A 143 -12.11 -13.98 -3.91
CA SER A 143 -11.44 -13.35 -5.03
C SER A 143 -11.62 -11.83 -5.04
N VAL A 144 -10.52 -11.13 -5.23
CA VAL A 144 -10.45 -9.68 -5.39
C VAL A 144 -9.82 -9.34 -6.74
N ALA A 145 -10.40 -8.42 -7.48
CA ALA A 145 -9.78 -7.86 -8.67
C ALA A 145 -8.94 -6.65 -8.27
N VAL A 146 -7.64 -6.65 -8.58
CA VAL A 146 -6.76 -5.49 -8.46
C VAL A 146 -6.76 -4.77 -9.79
N VAL A 147 -7.56 -3.72 -9.91
CA VAL A 147 -7.85 -3.02 -11.16
C VAL A 147 -7.04 -1.73 -11.25
N SER A 148 -6.37 -1.54 -12.38
CA SER A 148 -5.62 -0.31 -12.70
C SER A 148 -5.73 0.03 -14.18
N ASP A 149 -5.45 1.28 -14.56
CA ASP A 149 -5.21 1.71 -15.95
C ASP A 149 -3.73 2.11 -16.19
N GLY A 150 -2.89 1.99 -15.16
CA GLY A 150 -1.48 2.38 -15.20
C GLY A 150 -1.24 3.89 -15.33
N SER A 151 -2.23 4.73 -15.02
CA SER A 151 -2.14 6.19 -15.19
C SER A 151 -1.46 6.94 -14.04
N ALA A 152 -1.29 6.30 -12.87
CA ALA A 152 -0.63 6.90 -11.70
C ALA A 152 0.21 5.88 -10.93
N VAL A 153 1.06 5.12 -11.61
CA VAL A 153 1.83 4.03 -10.98
C VAL A 153 2.93 4.59 -10.08
N LEU A 154 2.79 4.40 -8.76
CA LEU A 154 3.75 4.86 -7.77
C LEU A 154 4.08 6.36 -7.97
N GLY A 155 5.37 6.74 -7.92
CA GLY A 155 5.87 8.06 -8.32
C GLY A 155 6.25 8.19 -9.80
N LEU A 156 5.95 7.19 -10.63
CA LEU A 156 6.33 7.13 -12.05
C LEU A 156 5.31 7.81 -12.96
N GLY A 157 4.09 8.05 -12.46
CA GLY A 157 3.01 8.67 -13.21
C GLY A 157 2.37 7.72 -14.22
N ASN A 158 1.98 8.27 -15.37
CA ASN A 158 1.30 7.50 -16.42
C ASN A 158 2.31 6.74 -17.27
N ILE A 159 2.53 5.47 -16.93
CA ILE A 159 3.44 4.55 -17.64
C ILE A 159 2.69 3.50 -18.47
N GLY A 160 1.36 3.57 -18.46
CA GLY A 160 0.47 2.70 -19.21
C GLY A 160 0.33 1.30 -18.60
N PRO A 161 -0.57 0.48 -19.18
CA PRO A 161 -1.03 -0.74 -18.54
C PRO A 161 0.05 -1.82 -18.40
N HIS A 162 0.90 -1.98 -19.42
CA HIS A 162 1.94 -3.01 -19.44
C HIS A 162 2.99 -2.80 -18.36
N ALA A 163 3.39 -1.54 -18.11
CA ALA A 163 4.40 -1.23 -17.11
C ALA A 163 3.85 -1.23 -15.68
N ALA A 164 2.52 -1.18 -15.51
CA ALA A 164 1.85 -1.27 -14.21
C ALA A 164 1.71 -2.72 -13.70
N LEU A 165 1.74 -3.72 -14.59
CA LEU A 165 1.54 -5.13 -14.26
C LEU A 165 2.37 -5.63 -13.06
N PRO A 166 3.69 -5.36 -12.95
CA PRO A 166 4.49 -5.82 -11.82
C PRO A 166 4.00 -5.29 -10.47
N VAL A 167 3.47 -4.05 -10.42
CA VAL A 167 2.92 -3.46 -9.20
C VAL A 167 1.62 -4.16 -8.82
N MET A 168 0.74 -4.42 -9.80
CA MET A 168 -0.53 -5.11 -9.56
C MET A 168 -0.33 -6.58 -9.17
N GLU A 169 0.64 -7.28 -9.76
CA GLU A 169 1.04 -8.62 -9.32
C GLU A 169 1.59 -8.60 -7.88
N GLY A 170 2.42 -7.62 -7.55
CA GLY A 170 2.91 -7.40 -6.19
C GLY A 170 1.76 -7.21 -5.19
N LYS A 171 0.76 -6.38 -5.52
CA LYS A 171 -0.46 -6.22 -4.72
C LYS A 171 -1.21 -7.53 -4.52
N ALA A 172 -1.37 -8.31 -5.57
CA ALA A 172 -2.00 -9.63 -5.48
C ALA A 172 -1.21 -10.60 -4.57
N ALA A 173 0.12 -10.61 -4.67
CA ALA A 173 0.98 -11.40 -3.79
C ALA A 173 0.86 -10.97 -2.31
N LEU A 174 0.72 -9.67 -2.05
CA LEU A 174 0.51 -9.13 -0.70
C LEU A 174 -0.86 -9.53 -0.14
N PHE A 175 -1.93 -9.45 -0.93
CA PHE A 175 -3.25 -9.99 -0.57
C PHE A 175 -3.18 -11.46 -0.15
N LYS A 176 -2.46 -12.28 -0.94
CA LYS A 176 -2.31 -13.70 -0.65
C LYS A 176 -1.51 -13.94 0.63
N SER A 177 -0.38 -13.24 0.78
CA SER A 177 0.55 -13.46 1.89
C SER A 177 0.02 -12.99 3.24
N PHE A 178 -0.71 -11.88 3.26
CA PHE A 178 -1.13 -11.23 4.51
C PHE A 178 -2.58 -11.48 4.90
N ALA A 179 -3.42 -11.96 3.97
CA ALA A 179 -4.85 -12.16 4.22
C ALA A 179 -5.43 -13.45 3.59
N ASP A 180 -4.60 -14.29 2.95
CA ASP A 180 -5.02 -15.47 2.20
C ASP A 180 -6.13 -15.17 1.17
N ILE A 181 -6.03 -14.03 0.47
CA ILE A 181 -6.98 -13.62 -0.55
C ILE A 181 -6.46 -14.00 -1.94
N ASP A 182 -7.34 -14.59 -2.76
CA ASP A 182 -7.04 -14.99 -4.13
C ASP A 182 -7.23 -13.77 -5.07
N ALA A 183 -6.27 -12.86 -5.07
CA ALA A 183 -6.31 -11.60 -5.83
C ALA A 183 -5.74 -11.75 -7.25
N TRP A 184 -6.30 -11.00 -8.21
CA TRP A 184 -5.91 -11.05 -9.62
C TRP A 184 -5.62 -9.66 -10.19
N PRO A 185 -4.46 -9.44 -10.82
CA PRO A 185 -4.12 -8.17 -11.46
C PRO A 185 -4.89 -8.01 -12.77
N LEU A 186 -5.67 -6.94 -12.89
CA LEU A 186 -6.47 -6.60 -14.08
C LEU A 186 -6.14 -5.18 -14.52
N VAL A 187 -5.12 -5.05 -15.36
CA VAL A 187 -4.72 -3.75 -15.91
C VAL A 187 -5.40 -3.51 -17.24
N LEU A 188 -6.18 -2.44 -17.33
CA LEU A 188 -7.01 -2.11 -18.49
C LEU A 188 -6.24 -1.19 -19.44
N ASP A 189 -6.19 -1.55 -20.73
CA ASP A 189 -5.63 -0.70 -21.79
C ASP A 189 -6.65 0.34 -22.28
N THR A 190 -7.22 1.07 -21.32
CA THR A 190 -8.09 2.20 -21.56
C THR A 190 -8.01 3.13 -20.35
N GLN A 191 -8.13 4.42 -20.62
CA GLN A 191 -8.16 5.47 -19.62
C GLN A 191 -9.45 6.30 -19.69
N ASP A 192 -10.43 5.81 -20.46
CA ASP A 192 -11.78 6.36 -20.54
C ASP A 192 -12.60 5.87 -19.34
N VAL A 193 -13.22 6.81 -18.63
CA VAL A 193 -13.95 6.51 -17.38
C VAL A 193 -15.11 5.55 -17.62
N ASP A 194 -15.89 5.78 -18.69
CA ASP A 194 -17.04 4.93 -19.03
C ASP A 194 -16.59 3.50 -19.34
N GLN A 195 -15.57 3.34 -20.18
CA GLN A 195 -15.04 2.02 -20.53
C GLN A 195 -14.49 1.27 -19.32
N ILE A 196 -13.79 1.96 -18.40
CA ILE A 196 -13.31 1.34 -17.16
C ILE A 196 -14.51 0.86 -16.32
N VAL A 197 -15.48 1.73 -16.07
CA VAL A 197 -16.66 1.40 -15.25
C VAL A 197 -17.46 0.24 -15.85
N GLU A 198 -17.72 0.26 -17.16
CA GLU A 198 -18.42 -0.83 -17.86
C GLU A 198 -17.64 -2.14 -17.81
N THR A 199 -16.32 -2.09 -18.03
CA THR A 199 -15.47 -3.29 -18.03
C THR A 199 -15.44 -3.92 -16.64
N VAL A 200 -15.17 -3.13 -15.60
CA VAL A 200 -15.12 -3.61 -14.21
C VAL A 200 -16.47 -4.18 -13.79
N ALA A 201 -17.57 -3.53 -14.17
CA ALA A 201 -18.90 -4.05 -13.88
C ALA A 201 -19.19 -5.38 -14.59
N ALA A 202 -18.78 -5.53 -15.85
CA ALA A 202 -18.98 -6.76 -16.62
C ALA A 202 -18.22 -7.96 -16.04
N ILE A 203 -17.03 -7.75 -15.46
CA ILE A 203 -16.22 -8.83 -14.87
C ILE A 203 -16.54 -9.11 -13.39
N SER A 204 -17.27 -8.22 -12.73
CA SER A 204 -17.61 -8.32 -11.30
C SER A 204 -18.25 -9.65 -10.84
N PRO A 205 -18.97 -10.43 -11.68
CA PRO A 205 -19.51 -11.72 -11.23
C PRO A 205 -18.45 -12.68 -10.68
N GLY A 206 -17.19 -12.61 -11.14
CA GLY A 206 -16.09 -13.46 -10.69
C GLY A 206 -15.46 -13.07 -9.35
N PHE A 207 -15.76 -11.90 -8.80
CA PHE A 207 -15.08 -11.32 -7.64
C PHE A 207 -16.05 -11.01 -6.49
N ALA A 208 -15.55 -11.01 -5.27
CA ALA A 208 -16.26 -10.55 -4.08
C ALA A 208 -15.76 -9.18 -3.59
N GLY A 209 -14.84 -8.55 -4.30
CA GLY A 209 -14.41 -7.18 -4.08
C GLY A 209 -13.55 -6.66 -5.22
N ILE A 210 -13.53 -5.34 -5.38
CA ILE A 210 -12.72 -4.62 -6.36
C ILE A 210 -11.76 -3.70 -5.61
N ASN A 211 -10.46 -3.87 -5.84
CA ASN A 211 -9.41 -2.98 -5.38
C ASN A 211 -8.94 -2.10 -6.56
N LEU A 212 -9.33 -0.84 -6.59
CA LEU A 212 -8.83 0.15 -7.55
C LEU A 212 -7.44 0.63 -7.13
N GLU A 213 -6.54 0.76 -8.11
CA GLU A 213 -5.13 1.01 -7.85
C GLU A 213 -4.47 1.86 -8.93
N ASP A 214 -3.61 2.81 -8.53
CA ASP A 214 -2.75 3.57 -9.45
C ASP A 214 -3.54 4.25 -10.60
N ILE A 215 -4.75 4.75 -10.29
CA ILE A 215 -5.59 5.51 -11.23
C ILE A 215 -5.49 7.00 -10.90
N SER A 216 -5.17 7.80 -11.90
CA SER A 216 -4.96 9.24 -11.74
C SER A 216 -6.23 10.02 -11.34
N ALA A 217 -6.04 11.01 -10.48
CA ALA A 217 -7.05 12.02 -10.19
C ALA A 217 -7.23 12.99 -11.38
N PRO A 218 -8.43 13.54 -11.61
CA PRO A 218 -9.65 13.36 -10.82
C PRO A 218 -10.48 12.13 -11.21
N ARG A 219 -10.11 11.38 -12.25
CA ARG A 219 -10.92 10.26 -12.79
C ARG A 219 -11.18 9.17 -11.78
N CYS A 220 -10.20 8.87 -10.93
CA CYS A 220 -10.33 7.84 -9.89
C CYS A 220 -11.54 8.06 -8.98
N PHE A 221 -11.91 9.31 -8.68
CA PHE A 221 -13.07 9.64 -7.87
C PHE A 221 -14.39 9.25 -8.57
N GLU A 222 -14.52 9.60 -9.86
CA GLU A 222 -15.72 9.29 -10.63
C GLU A 222 -15.86 7.78 -10.86
N ILE A 223 -14.76 7.11 -11.23
CA ILE A 223 -14.71 5.65 -11.43
C ILE A 223 -15.15 4.94 -10.14
N GLU A 224 -14.57 5.32 -9.00
CA GLU A 224 -14.91 4.71 -7.72
C GLU A 224 -16.38 4.95 -7.35
N ALA A 225 -16.86 6.19 -7.45
CA ALA A 225 -18.24 6.54 -7.10
C ALA A 225 -19.25 5.74 -7.93
N ARG A 226 -19.06 5.68 -9.26
CA ARG A 226 -19.95 4.96 -10.17
C ARG A 226 -19.90 3.45 -9.96
N LEU A 227 -18.73 2.88 -9.64
CA LEU A 227 -18.62 1.46 -9.33
C LEU A 227 -19.27 1.12 -8.00
N ARG A 228 -19.12 1.97 -6.97
CA ARG A 228 -19.79 1.78 -5.67
C ARG A 228 -21.31 1.86 -5.77
N GLU A 229 -21.84 2.69 -6.67
CA GLU A 229 -23.28 2.77 -6.92
C GLU A 229 -23.80 1.56 -7.70
N ARG A 230 -23.01 1.05 -8.65
CA ARG A 230 -23.46 0.01 -9.59
C ARG A 230 -23.28 -1.42 -9.08
N LEU A 231 -22.28 -1.67 -8.24
CA LEU A 231 -21.90 -3.02 -7.82
C LEU A 231 -22.48 -3.39 -6.46
N ASP A 232 -22.78 -4.66 -6.29
CA ASP A 232 -23.23 -5.31 -5.04
C ASP A 232 -22.06 -5.87 -4.22
N ILE A 233 -20.83 -5.46 -4.53
CA ILE A 233 -19.60 -5.88 -3.86
C ILE A 233 -18.77 -4.66 -3.47
N PRO A 234 -17.94 -4.75 -2.41
CA PRO A 234 -17.11 -3.65 -1.97
C PRO A 234 -16.14 -3.22 -3.08
N VAL A 235 -16.13 -1.92 -3.35
CA VAL A 235 -15.14 -1.24 -4.20
C VAL A 235 -14.32 -0.32 -3.30
N PHE A 236 -13.00 -0.52 -3.33
CA PHE A 236 -12.05 0.18 -2.48
C PHE A 236 -10.89 0.67 -3.34
N HIS A 237 -10.54 1.94 -3.24
CA HIS A 237 -9.35 2.50 -3.85
C HIS A 237 -8.24 2.62 -2.82
N ASP A 238 -7.13 1.87 -2.99
CA ASP A 238 -6.11 1.79 -1.93
C ASP A 238 -5.32 3.09 -1.76
N ASP A 239 -4.93 3.75 -2.86
CA ASP A 239 -4.24 5.05 -2.79
C ASP A 239 -5.04 6.14 -2.07
N GLN A 240 -6.37 6.01 -2.05
CA GLN A 240 -7.26 6.90 -1.32
C GLN A 240 -7.47 6.41 0.12
N HIS A 241 -8.23 5.32 0.27
CA HIS A 241 -8.74 4.89 1.57
C HIS A 241 -7.69 4.14 2.39
N GLY A 242 -6.83 3.36 1.75
CA GLY A 242 -5.71 2.68 2.42
C GLY A 242 -4.74 3.69 3.04
N THR A 243 -4.35 4.70 2.25
CA THR A 243 -3.55 5.82 2.74
C THR A 243 -4.23 6.53 3.92
N ALA A 244 -5.52 6.86 3.78
CA ALA A 244 -6.28 7.55 4.83
C ALA A 244 -6.34 6.77 6.15
N VAL A 245 -6.56 5.45 6.08
CA VAL A 245 -6.61 4.56 7.25
C VAL A 245 -5.27 4.56 7.99
N VAL A 246 -4.16 4.35 7.29
CA VAL A 246 -2.85 4.24 7.94
C VAL A 246 -2.36 5.60 8.44
N VAL A 247 -2.66 6.70 7.73
CA VAL A 247 -2.37 8.06 8.21
C VAL A 247 -3.13 8.36 9.50
N LEU A 248 -4.44 8.08 9.56
CA LEU A 248 -5.21 8.30 10.79
C LEU A 248 -4.67 7.43 11.95
N ALA A 249 -4.34 6.17 11.68
CA ALA A 249 -3.81 5.25 12.68
C ALA A 249 -2.50 5.78 13.28
N ALA A 250 -1.54 6.15 12.42
CA ALA A 250 -0.27 6.72 12.85
C ALA A 250 -0.46 8.06 13.57
N LEU A 251 -1.38 8.92 13.09
CA LEU A 251 -1.64 10.22 13.69
C LEU A 251 -2.20 10.11 15.10
N ARG A 252 -3.14 9.19 15.34
CA ARG A 252 -3.69 8.95 16.70
C ARG A 252 -2.60 8.59 17.70
N ASN A 253 -1.71 7.68 17.32
CA ASN A 253 -0.58 7.27 18.15
C ASN A 253 0.45 8.39 18.31
N ALA A 254 0.74 9.15 17.25
CA ALA A 254 1.66 10.29 17.32
C ALA A 254 1.13 11.40 18.24
N LEU A 255 -0.16 11.72 18.15
CA LEU A 255 -0.83 12.68 19.03
C LEU A 255 -0.78 12.23 20.50
N ALA A 256 -0.98 10.93 20.77
CA ALA A 256 -0.84 10.37 22.10
C ALA A 256 0.59 10.50 22.65
N VAL A 257 1.62 10.29 21.81
CA VAL A 257 3.04 10.47 22.18
C VAL A 257 3.34 11.90 22.59
N VAL A 258 2.78 12.90 21.90
CA VAL A 258 3.01 14.33 22.20
C VAL A 258 1.97 14.94 23.15
N GLY A 259 1.01 14.15 23.64
CA GLY A 259 -0.03 14.59 24.57
C GLY A 259 -1.01 15.62 23.99
N LYS A 260 -1.35 15.52 22.70
CA LYS A 260 -2.30 16.41 22.00
C LYS A 260 -3.57 15.67 21.61
N ASP A 261 -4.69 16.39 21.54
CA ASP A 261 -5.98 15.85 21.08
C ASP A 261 -6.24 16.22 19.62
N LEU A 262 -6.86 15.32 18.84
CA LEU A 262 -7.12 15.51 17.41
C LEU A 262 -8.04 16.72 17.12
N ASP A 263 -9.02 16.96 18.00
CA ASP A 263 -10.00 18.05 17.86
C ASP A 263 -9.42 19.45 18.16
N LYS A 264 -8.24 19.50 18.80
CA LYS A 264 -7.53 20.74 19.13
C LYS A 264 -6.29 20.97 18.27
N ALA A 265 -5.77 19.92 17.64
CA ALA A 265 -4.57 19.99 16.83
C ALA A 265 -4.80 20.80 15.56
N ARG A 266 -3.86 21.71 15.26
CA ARG A 266 -3.82 22.41 13.97
C ARG A 266 -3.05 21.58 12.94
N ILE A 267 -3.75 21.15 11.90
CA ILE A 267 -3.22 20.26 10.86
C ILE A 267 -3.03 21.03 9.55
N VAL A 268 -1.82 20.96 8.98
CA VAL A 268 -1.53 21.41 7.62
C VAL A 268 -1.36 20.18 6.74
N LEU A 269 -2.23 20.02 5.74
CA LEU A 269 -2.20 18.92 4.79
C LEU A 269 -1.79 19.44 3.40
N VAL A 270 -0.80 18.80 2.78
CA VAL A 270 -0.31 19.17 1.45
C VAL A 270 -0.60 18.06 0.45
N GLY A 271 -1.26 18.44 -0.63
CA GLY A 271 -1.75 17.55 -1.67
C GLY A 271 -3.28 17.47 -1.62
N ALA A 272 -3.94 18.09 -2.60
CA ALA A 272 -5.39 18.02 -2.78
C ALA A 272 -5.84 16.95 -3.79
N GLY A 273 -4.98 15.96 -4.06
CA GLY A 273 -5.26 14.84 -4.94
C GLY A 273 -6.09 13.74 -4.28
N ALA A 274 -6.08 12.55 -4.87
CA ALA A 274 -6.81 11.36 -4.39
C ALA A 274 -6.53 11.04 -2.91
N ALA A 275 -5.26 10.78 -2.59
CA ALA A 275 -4.82 10.46 -1.22
C ALA A 275 -5.17 11.56 -0.22
N GLY A 276 -4.80 12.81 -0.51
CA GLY A 276 -4.99 13.93 0.42
C GLY A 276 -6.47 14.26 0.69
N THR A 277 -7.32 14.16 -0.33
CA THR A 277 -8.78 14.35 -0.16
C THR A 277 -9.38 13.23 0.71
N ALA A 278 -8.95 11.98 0.51
CA ALA A 278 -9.42 10.86 1.31
C ALA A 278 -8.93 10.94 2.77
N VAL A 279 -7.65 11.26 2.98
CA VAL A 279 -7.07 11.54 4.31
C VAL A 279 -7.88 12.64 5.00
N LEU A 280 -8.13 13.77 4.34
CA LEU A 280 -8.91 14.87 4.89
C LEU A 280 -10.31 14.40 5.35
N LYS A 281 -11.06 13.70 4.49
CA LYS A 281 -12.41 13.21 4.82
C LYS A 281 -12.41 12.30 6.04
N VAL A 282 -11.45 11.39 6.12
CA VAL A 282 -11.28 10.49 7.27
C VAL A 282 -10.89 11.26 8.54
N LEU A 283 -10.01 12.26 8.44
CA LEU A 283 -9.63 13.10 9.59
C LEU A 283 -10.81 13.92 10.12
N LEU A 284 -11.59 14.55 9.23
CA LEU A 284 -12.79 15.31 9.63
C LEU A 284 -13.84 14.39 10.28
N HIS A 285 -14.07 13.21 9.71
CA HIS A 285 -14.99 12.22 10.30
C HIS A 285 -14.49 11.69 11.65
N ALA A 286 -13.17 11.59 11.84
CA ALA A 286 -12.55 11.21 13.11
C ALA A 286 -12.55 12.32 14.17
N GLY A 287 -12.96 13.55 13.81
CA GLY A 287 -13.12 14.68 14.73
C GLY A 287 -12.06 15.78 14.61
N ALA A 288 -11.22 15.79 13.58
CA ALA A 288 -10.32 16.92 13.33
C ALA A 288 -11.11 18.18 12.99
N VAL A 289 -10.72 19.32 13.57
CA VAL A 289 -11.44 20.60 13.42
C VAL A 289 -10.65 21.63 12.62
N ASP A 290 -9.40 21.92 12.98
CA ASP A 290 -8.58 22.93 12.30
C ASP A 290 -7.62 22.27 11.29
N VAL A 291 -8.14 21.97 10.10
CA VAL A 291 -7.35 21.48 8.98
C VAL A 291 -7.20 22.56 7.92
N THR A 292 -5.98 22.82 7.46
CA THR A 292 -5.67 23.71 6.32
C THR A 292 -5.04 22.88 5.21
N VAL A 293 -5.64 22.89 4.01
CA VAL A 293 -5.13 22.16 2.85
C VAL A 293 -4.39 23.09 1.91
N CYS A 294 -3.24 22.66 1.41
CA CYS A 294 -2.46 23.36 0.39
C CYS A 294 -2.33 22.49 -0.87
N ASP A 295 -2.51 23.10 -2.02
CA ASP A 295 -2.20 22.51 -3.32
C ASP A 295 -1.04 23.27 -4.01
N VAL A 296 -0.85 23.01 -5.30
CA VAL A 296 0.23 23.62 -6.09
C VAL A 296 0.15 25.16 -6.18
N GLN A 297 -1.01 25.78 -5.94
CA GLN A 297 -1.16 27.24 -5.95
C GLN A 297 -1.25 27.85 -4.54
N GLY A 298 -1.07 27.04 -3.49
CA GLY A 298 -1.07 27.49 -2.09
C GLY A 298 -2.30 27.02 -1.32
N VAL A 299 -2.67 27.78 -0.29
CA VAL A 299 -3.78 27.42 0.60
C VAL A 299 -5.10 27.37 -0.19
N VAL A 300 -5.87 26.31 0.01
CA VAL A 300 -7.24 26.18 -0.50
C VAL A 300 -8.18 26.91 0.45
N HIS A 301 -8.94 27.87 -0.07
CA HIS A 301 -9.83 28.71 0.72
C HIS A 301 -11.03 29.19 -0.09
N GLN A 302 -12.10 29.58 0.60
CA GLN A 302 -13.28 30.14 -0.05
C GLN A 302 -12.93 31.40 -0.85
N GLY A 303 -13.52 31.53 -2.04
CA GLY A 303 -13.28 32.65 -2.95
C GLY A 303 -11.99 32.57 -3.77
N ARG A 304 -11.20 31.49 -3.66
CA ARG A 304 -10.06 31.25 -4.56
C ARG A 304 -10.55 30.92 -5.98
N GLU A 305 -9.97 31.53 -6.99
CA GLU A 305 -10.31 31.25 -8.39
C GLU A 305 -9.75 29.90 -8.87
N GLY A 306 -10.37 29.30 -9.89
CA GLY A 306 -9.84 28.09 -10.54
C GLY A 306 -10.04 26.78 -9.76
N MET A 307 -10.98 26.73 -8.82
CA MET A 307 -11.29 25.51 -8.07
C MET A 307 -12.21 24.57 -8.85
N ASP A 308 -11.77 23.33 -9.02
CA ASP A 308 -12.64 22.22 -9.43
C ASP A 308 -13.62 21.83 -8.28
N PRO A 309 -14.61 20.95 -8.52
CA PRO A 309 -15.56 20.54 -7.48
C PRO A 309 -14.94 19.93 -6.22
N SER A 310 -13.80 19.24 -6.33
CA SER A 310 -13.09 18.68 -5.18
C SER A 310 -12.44 19.79 -4.34
N LEU A 311 -11.76 20.73 -4.99
CA LEU A 311 -11.15 21.89 -4.32
C LEU A 311 -12.21 22.79 -3.67
N ALA A 312 -13.35 22.99 -4.34
CA ALA A 312 -14.48 23.73 -3.77
C ALA A 312 -15.02 23.05 -2.51
N TRP A 313 -15.19 21.72 -2.53
CA TRP A 313 -15.58 20.96 -1.35
C TRP A 313 -14.57 21.12 -0.21
N ILE A 314 -13.26 21.05 -0.49
CA ILE A 314 -12.21 21.28 0.51
C ILE A 314 -12.32 22.68 1.11
N ALA A 315 -12.48 23.72 0.28
CA ALA A 315 -12.62 25.10 0.73
C ALA A 315 -13.83 25.32 1.64
N ASP A 316 -14.93 24.59 1.40
CA ASP A 316 -16.17 24.71 2.17
C ASP A 316 -16.16 23.93 3.50
N HIS A 317 -15.29 22.93 3.64
CA HIS A 317 -15.26 22.03 4.80
C HIS A 317 -14.00 22.18 5.67
N THR A 318 -13.07 23.05 5.30
CA THR A 318 -11.80 23.24 6.01
C THR A 318 -11.47 24.71 6.22
N ASN A 319 -10.36 24.98 6.91
CA ASN A 319 -9.79 26.33 7.02
C ASN A 319 -10.78 27.39 7.52
N ALA A 320 -11.53 27.08 8.58
CA ALA A 320 -12.49 28.00 9.20
C ALA A 320 -11.86 29.33 9.66
N ALA A 321 -10.54 29.35 9.87
CA ALA A 321 -9.77 30.55 10.21
C ALA A 321 -9.49 31.48 9.00
N GLY A 322 -9.88 31.10 7.78
CA GLY A 322 -9.74 31.93 6.58
C GLY A 322 -8.30 32.20 6.17
N ARG A 323 -7.39 31.24 6.41
CA ARG A 323 -5.97 31.39 6.05
C ARG A 323 -5.80 31.42 4.54
N THR A 324 -4.87 32.22 4.06
CA THR A 324 -4.53 32.37 2.64
C THR A 324 -3.01 32.40 2.47
N GLY A 325 -2.53 32.39 1.22
CA GLY A 325 -1.10 32.45 0.91
C GLY A 325 -0.50 31.09 0.55
N THR A 326 0.78 30.94 0.83
CA THR A 326 1.59 29.77 0.47
C THR A 326 1.59 28.71 1.57
N LEU A 327 2.16 27.53 1.28
CA LEU A 327 2.42 26.51 2.29
C LEU A 327 3.21 27.06 3.50
N ARG A 328 4.23 27.88 3.25
CA ARG A 328 5.06 28.45 4.32
C ARG A 328 4.30 29.42 5.20
N ASP A 329 3.26 30.06 4.69
CA ASP A 329 2.39 30.94 5.49
C ASP A 329 1.45 30.11 6.40
N ALA A 330 1.16 28.86 6.03
CA ALA A 330 0.30 27.98 6.80
C ALA A 330 1.02 27.20 7.91
N LEU A 331 2.34 26.99 7.82
CA LEU A 331 3.09 26.15 8.78
C LEU A 331 3.34 26.74 10.18
N PRO A 332 3.59 28.06 10.36
CA PRO A 332 3.97 28.60 11.66
C PRO A 332 2.94 28.29 12.75
N GLY A 333 3.35 27.57 13.79
CA GLY A 333 2.47 27.13 14.88
C GLY A 333 1.49 26.00 14.53
N ALA A 334 1.68 25.27 13.43
CA ALA A 334 0.93 24.04 13.16
C ALA A 334 1.43 22.89 14.05
N ASP A 335 0.52 22.06 14.56
CA ASP A 335 0.87 20.88 15.36
C ASP A 335 1.29 19.71 14.49
N VAL A 336 0.67 19.59 13.32
CA VAL A 336 0.81 18.44 12.43
C VAL A 336 1.01 18.92 11.01
N PHE A 337 2.00 18.35 10.32
CA PHE A 337 2.15 18.41 8.87
C PHE A 337 1.90 17.02 8.27
N ILE A 338 1.07 16.94 7.24
CA ILE A 338 0.84 15.72 6.45
C ILE A 338 1.07 16.04 4.98
N GLY A 339 2.15 15.52 4.41
CA GLY A 339 2.47 15.62 2.99
C GLY A 339 2.15 14.32 2.26
N VAL A 340 1.35 14.41 1.19
CA VAL A 340 1.07 13.34 0.23
C VAL A 340 1.20 13.88 -1.20
N SER A 341 2.29 14.60 -1.47
CA SER A 341 2.41 15.46 -2.65
C SER A 341 3.72 15.28 -3.42
N ALA A 342 4.63 16.25 -3.35
CA ALA A 342 5.86 16.34 -4.13
C ALA A 342 7.10 16.37 -3.21
N PRO A 343 8.28 15.99 -3.71
CA PRO A 343 9.50 15.96 -2.91
C PRO A 343 10.03 17.37 -2.58
N ASN A 344 10.76 17.48 -1.46
CA ASN A 344 11.55 18.66 -1.08
C ASN A 344 10.76 19.99 -0.99
N LEU A 345 9.55 19.95 -0.40
CA LEU A 345 8.70 21.12 -0.19
C LEU A 345 9.05 21.91 1.08
N LEU A 346 9.56 21.25 2.12
CA LEU A 346 9.89 21.91 3.40
C LEU A 346 11.40 22.00 3.61
N THR A 347 11.82 23.09 4.28
CA THR A 347 13.17 23.23 4.83
C THR A 347 13.20 22.93 6.32
N ALA A 348 14.40 22.94 6.92
CA ALA A 348 14.56 22.80 8.37
C ALA A 348 13.86 23.93 9.13
N GLU A 349 13.98 25.16 8.62
CA GLU A 349 13.37 26.37 9.20
C GLU A 349 11.85 26.31 9.15
N ASP A 350 11.28 25.74 8.09
CA ASP A 350 9.83 25.55 7.96
C ASP A 350 9.28 24.62 9.08
N VAL A 351 10.03 23.57 9.44
CA VAL A 351 9.66 22.66 10.55
C VAL A 351 9.93 23.29 11.91
N GLU A 352 11.02 24.05 12.06
CA GLU A 352 11.32 24.78 13.31
C GLU A 352 10.24 25.82 13.64
N ALA A 353 9.61 26.41 12.64
CA ALA A 353 8.51 27.37 12.82
C ALA A 353 7.18 26.72 13.28
N MET A 354 7.04 25.40 13.21
CA MET A 354 5.86 24.67 13.69
C MET A 354 5.73 24.75 15.23
N ALA A 355 4.61 24.24 15.77
CA ALA A 355 4.42 24.19 17.21
C ALA A 355 5.47 23.29 17.89
N THR A 356 5.74 23.53 19.19
CA THR A 356 6.53 22.60 20.00
C THR A 356 5.89 21.21 19.99
N ASP A 357 6.73 20.18 19.98
CA ASP A 357 6.31 18.79 19.84
C ASP A 357 5.44 18.57 18.58
N SER A 358 5.89 19.12 17.45
CA SER A 358 5.24 18.96 16.15
C SER A 358 5.38 17.53 15.62
N ILE A 359 4.41 17.14 14.79
CA ILE A 359 4.35 15.86 14.09
C ILE A 359 4.52 16.14 12.60
N VAL A 360 5.45 15.45 11.94
CA VAL A 360 5.72 15.60 10.50
C VAL A 360 5.58 14.25 9.79
N PHE A 361 4.55 14.12 8.97
CA PHE A 361 4.35 12.99 8.07
C PHE A 361 4.72 13.41 6.66
N ALA A 362 5.88 12.94 6.15
CA ALA A 362 6.38 13.24 4.81
C ALA A 362 6.28 11.98 3.94
N LEU A 363 5.16 11.82 3.22
CA LEU A 363 4.74 10.54 2.64
C LEU A 363 4.92 10.46 1.12
N ALA A 364 5.44 11.51 0.48
CA ALA A 364 5.82 11.42 -0.93
C ALA A 364 6.88 10.33 -1.15
N ASN A 365 6.74 9.59 -2.25
CA ASN A 365 7.66 8.53 -2.67
C ASN A 365 8.19 8.79 -4.09
N PRO A 366 9.44 8.42 -4.40
CA PRO A 366 10.44 7.84 -3.49
C PRO A 366 11.12 8.88 -2.57
N ASP A 367 11.03 10.15 -2.93
CA ASP A 367 11.63 11.27 -2.21
C ASP A 367 10.56 12.00 -1.39
N PRO A 368 10.69 12.11 -0.06
CA PRO A 368 9.70 12.79 0.79
C PRO A 368 9.69 14.31 0.63
N GLU A 369 8.65 14.97 1.17
CA GLU A 369 8.52 16.43 1.25
C GLU A 369 9.69 17.09 1.99
N ILE A 370 10.35 16.37 2.88
CA ILE A 370 11.56 16.80 3.59
C ILE A 370 12.40 15.58 3.96
N ASP A 371 13.72 15.72 3.97
CA ASP A 371 14.62 14.68 4.48
C ASP A 371 14.22 14.32 5.94
N PRO A 372 13.87 13.05 6.22
CA PRO A 372 13.44 12.64 7.56
C PRO A 372 14.51 12.86 8.63
N ALA A 373 15.80 12.82 8.28
CA ALA A 373 16.89 13.10 9.20
C ALA A 373 17.03 14.58 9.54
N ILE A 374 16.54 15.48 8.66
CA ILE A 374 16.43 16.91 8.94
C ILE A 374 15.19 17.17 9.80
N ALA A 375 14.03 16.65 9.40
CA ALA A 375 12.77 16.84 10.12
C ALA A 375 12.87 16.40 11.60
N ARG A 376 13.52 15.25 11.89
CA ARG A 376 13.69 14.72 13.26
C ARG A 376 14.49 15.61 14.20
N ARG A 377 15.22 16.61 13.68
CA ARG A 377 15.95 17.56 14.52
C ARG A 377 15.03 18.63 15.11
N HIS A 378 13.84 18.81 14.52
CA HIS A 378 12.92 19.90 14.84
C HIS A 378 11.52 19.41 15.22
N ALA A 379 11.09 18.24 14.73
CA ALA A 379 9.81 17.61 15.05
C ALA A 379 9.97 16.47 16.06
N ALA A 380 8.97 16.29 16.93
CA ALA A 380 8.96 15.23 17.94
C ALA A 380 8.67 13.85 17.33
N VAL A 381 7.77 13.77 16.34
CA VAL A 381 7.45 12.53 15.62
C VAL A 381 7.60 12.77 14.13
N VAL A 382 8.33 11.86 13.47
CA VAL A 382 8.49 11.87 12.01
C VAL A 382 8.10 10.51 11.44
N ALA A 383 7.25 10.51 10.43
CA ALA A 383 6.82 9.32 9.69
C ALA A 383 6.97 9.53 8.18
N THR A 384 7.19 8.44 7.45
CA THR A 384 7.47 8.49 6.00
C THR A 384 6.85 7.29 5.27
N GLY A 385 6.76 7.34 3.94
CA GLY A 385 6.41 6.16 3.14
C GLY A 385 7.53 5.12 3.00
N ARG A 386 8.77 5.48 3.36
CA ARG A 386 9.97 4.66 3.12
C ARG A 386 10.20 3.63 4.23
N SER A 387 10.70 2.46 3.85
CA SER A 387 10.98 1.34 4.76
C SER A 387 12.31 1.43 5.50
N ASP A 388 13.21 2.30 5.07
CA ASP A 388 14.53 2.50 5.68
C ASP A 388 14.51 3.47 6.89
N TYR A 389 13.32 3.98 7.25
CA TYR A 389 13.13 4.87 8.39
C TYR A 389 12.09 4.31 9.39
N PRO A 390 12.22 4.67 10.68
CA PRO A 390 11.14 4.46 11.66
C PRO A 390 9.82 5.07 11.19
N ASN A 391 8.71 4.51 11.69
CA ASN A 391 7.34 4.94 11.38
C ASN A 391 7.02 4.93 9.88
N GLN A 392 7.18 3.77 9.24
CA GLN A 392 6.75 3.61 7.85
C GLN A 392 5.22 3.58 7.78
N ILE A 393 4.62 4.59 7.16
CA ILE A 393 3.20 4.61 6.80
C ILE A 393 3.06 3.94 5.44
N ASN A 394 2.48 2.74 5.43
CA ASN A 394 2.34 1.90 4.25
C ASN A 394 0.96 1.25 4.19
N ASN A 395 0.27 1.40 3.07
CA ASN A 395 -1.09 0.92 2.84
C ASN A 395 -1.24 -0.60 3.02
N VAL A 396 -0.13 -1.36 2.92
CA VAL A 396 -0.10 -2.80 3.26
C VAL A 396 -0.66 -3.09 4.65
N LEU A 397 -0.53 -2.17 5.61
CA LEU A 397 -1.12 -2.33 6.95
C LEU A 397 -2.66 -2.37 6.95
N ALA A 398 -3.29 -1.81 5.91
CA ALA A 398 -4.73 -1.65 5.82
C ALA A 398 -5.38 -2.65 4.84
N PHE A 399 -5.07 -2.58 3.55
CA PHE A 399 -5.89 -3.26 2.53
C PHE A 399 -6.06 -4.78 2.70
N PRO A 400 -5.05 -5.57 3.11
CA PRO A 400 -5.24 -7.01 3.26
C PRO A 400 -6.28 -7.32 4.35
N GLY A 401 -6.15 -6.65 5.50
CA GLY A 401 -7.06 -6.81 6.64
C GLY A 401 -8.46 -6.28 6.33
N ILE A 402 -8.56 -5.12 5.67
CA ILE A 402 -9.84 -4.54 5.28
C ILE A 402 -10.61 -5.51 4.39
N PHE A 403 -10.01 -5.98 3.29
CA PHE A 403 -10.71 -6.93 2.42
C PHE A 403 -11.00 -8.25 3.12
N ARG A 404 -10.10 -8.79 3.96
CA ARG A 404 -10.40 -10.02 4.71
C ARG A 404 -11.66 -9.86 5.56
N GLY A 405 -11.75 -8.75 6.30
CA GLY A 405 -12.92 -8.44 7.12
C GLY A 405 -14.19 -8.27 6.29
N LEU A 406 -14.13 -7.54 5.17
CA LEU A 406 -15.27 -7.35 4.25
C LEU A 406 -15.74 -8.66 3.62
N LEU A 407 -14.80 -9.52 3.19
CA LEU A 407 -15.09 -10.83 2.62
C LEU A 407 -15.73 -11.77 3.64
N ASP A 408 -15.25 -11.77 4.88
CA ASP A 408 -15.78 -12.57 5.99
C ASP A 408 -17.13 -12.05 6.51
N ALA A 409 -17.40 -10.76 6.37
CA ALA A 409 -18.70 -10.15 6.63
C ALA A 409 -19.71 -10.37 5.49
N GLN A 410 -19.25 -10.86 4.34
CA GLN A 410 -20.00 -10.84 3.09
C GLN A 410 -20.54 -9.45 2.70
N SER A 411 -19.80 -8.39 3.06
CA SER A 411 -20.24 -7.01 2.84
C SER A 411 -20.54 -6.71 1.37
N HIS A 412 -21.49 -5.82 1.14
CA HIS A 412 -21.84 -5.24 -0.16
C HIS A 412 -21.18 -3.87 -0.41
N GLY A 413 -20.51 -3.30 0.60
CA GLY A 413 -19.91 -1.99 0.51
C GLY A 413 -18.88 -1.70 1.58
N ILE A 414 -18.39 -0.47 1.60
CA ILE A 414 -17.49 0.05 2.62
C ILE A 414 -18.00 1.42 3.08
N SER A 415 -18.00 1.68 4.38
CA SER A 415 -18.43 2.96 4.97
C SER A 415 -17.26 3.69 5.63
N MET A 416 -17.46 4.96 5.99
CA MET A 416 -16.46 5.69 6.78
C MET A 416 -16.19 5.00 8.13
N ASP A 417 -17.21 4.48 8.79
CA ASP A 417 -17.05 3.79 10.08
C ASP A 417 -16.19 2.52 9.95
N VAL A 418 -16.27 1.81 8.81
CA VAL A 418 -15.37 0.69 8.51
C VAL A 418 -13.92 1.17 8.38
N LEU A 419 -13.68 2.31 7.73
CA LEU A 419 -12.33 2.89 7.62
C LEU A 419 -11.80 3.34 8.99
N ILE A 420 -12.63 3.95 9.83
CA ILE A 420 -12.25 4.31 11.21
C ILE A 420 -11.92 3.07 12.02
N ALA A 421 -12.76 2.02 11.97
CA ALA A 421 -12.49 0.78 12.68
C ALA A 421 -11.18 0.11 12.23
N ALA A 422 -10.86 0.17 10.94
CA ALA A 422 -9.57 -0.28 10.42
C ALA A 422 -8.41 0.55 10.99
N ALA A 423 -8.53 1.87 11.01
CA ALA A 423 -7.50 2.77 11.52
C ALA A 423 -7.25 2.55 13.03
N GLU A 424 -8.31 2.38 13.80
CA GLU A 424 -8.22 2.07 15.23
C GLU A 424 -7.55 0.71 15.48
N ALA A 425 -7.84 -0.30 14.66
CA ALA A 425 -7.20 -1.60 14.76
C ALA A 425 -5.70 -1.57 14.40
N VAL A 426 -5.31 -0.78 13.40
CA VAL A 426 -3.89 -0.55 13.07
C VAL A 426 -3.20 0.18 14.22
N ALA A 427 -3.79 1.27 14.74
CA ALA A 427 -3.23 2.04 15.84
C ALA A 427 -3.06 1.19 17.11
N GLY A 428 -4.10 0.46 17.49
CA GLY A 428 -4.12 -0.45 18.65
C GLY A 428 -3.29 -1.73 18.47
N SER A 429 -2.64 -1.92 17.32
CA SER A 429 -1.63 -2.97 17.15
C SER A 429 -0.27 -2.60 17.74
N VAL A 430 -0.04 -1.32 18.06
CA VAL A 430 1.12 -0.87 18.85
C VAL A 430 0.74 -0.93 20.33
N ALA A 431 1.49 -1.67 21.14
CA ALA A 431 1.20 -1.76 22.56
C ALA A 431 1.55 -0.44 23.30
N PRO A 432 0.82 -0.07 24.38
CA PRO A 432 1.08 1.17 25.11
C PRO A 432 2.52 1.32 25.65
N ASP A 433 3.19 0.21 25.97
CA ASP A 433 4.57 0.17 26.44
C ASP A 433 5.62 0.22 25.32
N GLU A 434 5.21 -0.06 24.08
CA GLU A 434 6.04 0.09 22.88
C GLU A 434 5.88 1.47 22.23
N LEU A 435 4.75 2.14 22.48
CA LEU A 435 4.40 3.42 21.87
C LEU A 435 5.43 4.50 22.22
N ASN A 436 6.13 5.00 21.21
CA ASN A 436 7.10 6.10 21.35
C ASN A 436 7.27 6.85 20.01
N ALA A 437 8.06 7.93 20.03
CA ALA A 437 8.28 8.78 18.85
C ALA A 437 8.81 8.04 17.60
N ASN A 438 9.47 6.90 17.76
CA ASN A 438 9.99 6.07 16.67
C ASN A 438 9.13 4.82 16.39
N TYR A 439 8.02 4.64 17.09
CA TYR A 439 7.12 3.50 16.91
C TYR A 439 5.66 3.90 17.16
N VAL A 440 5.08 4.65 16.21
CA VAL A 440 3.65 5.07 16.23
C VAL A 440 2.76 4.23 15.32
N VAL A 441 3.35 3.38 14.49
CA VAL A 441 2.66 2.50 13.54
C VAL A 441 3.39 1.15 13.53
N PRO A 442 2.67 0.01 13.53
CA PRO A 442 3.32 -1.29 13.59
C PRO A 442 4.08 -1.59 12.29
N SER A 443 4.99 -2.56 12.34
CA SER A 443 5.59 -3.11 11.13
C SER A 443 4.53 -3.79 10.25
N VAL A 444 4.71 -3.75 8.93
CA VAL A 444 3.91 -4.56 7.98
C VAL A 444 3.98 -6.07 8.27
N PHE A 445 5.04 -6.51 8.95
CA PHE A 445 5.23 -7.90 9.38
C PHE A 445 4.76 -8.17 10.82
N HIS A 446 4.06 -7.22 11.44
CA HIS A 446 3.48 -7.46 12.76
C HIS A 446 2.50 -8.65 12.66
N PRO A 447 2.69 -9.73 13.44
CA PRO A 447 2.06 -11.03 13.18
C PRO A 447 0.53 -10.99 13.25
N GLU A 448 -0.03 -10.04 13.99
CA GLU A 448 -1.48 -9.96 14.23
C GLU A 448 -2.16 -8.77 13.54
N VAL A 449 -1.43 -7.86 12.87
CA VAL A 449 -2.04 -6.59 12.44
C VAL A 449 -3.19 -6.80 11.46
N HIS A 450 -3.01 -7.63 10.43
CA HIS A 450 -4.05 -7.88 9.44
C HIS A 450 -5.24 -8.66 10.05
N GLN A 451 -4.99 -9.53 11.03
CA GLN A 451 -6.06 -10.26 11.73
C GLN A 451 -6.90 -9.33 12.61
N ARG A 452 -6.24 -8.41 13.33
CA ARG A 452 -6.92 -7.38 14.14
C ARG A 452 -7.75 -6.44 13.27
N VAL A 453 -7.17 -5.97 12.15
CA VAL A 453 -7.89 -5.14 11.18
C VAL A 453 -9.09 -5.89 10.59
N ALA A 454 -8.91 -7.15 10.17
CA ALA A 454 -10.01 -7.96 9.63
C ALA A 454 -11.15 -8.15 10.63
N ALA A 455 -10.83 -8.42 11.90
CA ALA A 455 -11.84 -8.58 12.95
C ALA A 455 -12.63 -7.29 13.20
N ALA A 456 -11.94 -6.14 13.29
CA ALA A 456 -12.57 -4.84 13.49
C ALA A 456 -13.45 -4.44 12.29
N VAL A 457 -12.93 -4.62 11.08
CA VAL A 457 -13.66 -4.32 9.84
C VAL A 457 -14.88 -5.22 9.69
N ARG A 458 -14.77 -6.51 9.99
CA ARG A 458 -15.90 -7.43 9.97
C ARG A 458 -16.99 -7.00 10.94
N ALA A 459 -16.62 -6.63 12.17
CA ALA A 459 -17.58 -6.17 13.17
C ALA A 459 -18.30 -4.88 12.72
N ALA A 460 -17.54 -3.90 12.19
CA ALA A 460 -18.10 -2.65 11.69
C ALA A 460 -19.01 -2.86 10.46
N ALA A 461 -18.63 -3.72 9.53
CA ALA A 461 -19.43 -4.03 8.35
C ALA A 461 -20.76 -4.71 8.70
N VAL A 462 -20.75 -5.67 9.63
CA VAL A 462 -21.99 -6.33 10.11
C VAL A 462 -22.90 -5.33 10.83
N ALA A 463 -22.33 -4.43 11.64
CA ALA A 463 -23.12 -3.40 12.32
C ALA A 463 -23.76 -2.39 11.34
N ALA A 464 -23.02 -2.02 10.29
CA ALA A 464 -23.52 -1.12 9.24
C ALA A 464 -24.69 -1.77 8.47
N ASP A 465 -24.57 -3.04 8.11
CA ASP A 465 -25.63 -3.75 7.39
C ASP A 465 -26.90 -3.95 8.24
N ALA A 466 -26.75 -4.32 9.51
CA ALA A 466 -27.87 -4.41 10.45
C ALA A 466 -28.63 -3.08 10.62
N SER A 467 -27.94 -1.95 10.45
CA SER A 467 -28.54 -0.61 10.51
C SER A 467 -29.29 -0.25 9.22
N GLN A 468 -28.93 -0.85 8.08
CA GLN A 468 -29.57 -0.63 6.78
C GLN A 468 -30.74 -1.60 6.52
N HIS A 469 -30.70 -2.81 7.13
CA HIS A 469 -31.72 -3.86 6.99
C HIS A 469 -32.22 -4.40 8.35
N PRO A 470 -32.89 -3.58 9.18
CA PRO A 470 -33.29 -3.98 10.55
C PRO A 470 -34.25 -5.17 10.61
N GLU A 471 -35.01 -5.46 9.54
CA GLU A 471 -35.99 -6.55 9.48
C GLU A 471 -35.35 -7.96 9.34
N GLN A 472 -34.09 -8.07 8.94
CA GLN A 472 -33.41 -9.38 8.79
C GLN A 472 -32.68 -9.84 10.06
N ALA A 473 -32.41 -8.93 11.01
CA ALA A 473 -31.70 -9.26 12.25
C ALA A 473 -32.53 -10.15 13.21
N ASP A 474 -33.86 -10.16 13.10
CA ASP A 474 -34.76 -10.79 14.08
C ASP A 474 -35.17 -12.24 13.73
N HIS A 475 -34.69 -12.79 12.60
CA HIS A 475 -35.03 -14.15 12.15
C HIS A 475 -33.97 -15.23 12.42
N GLY A 476 -32.84 -14.89 13.06
CA GLY A 476 -31.81 -15.85 13.47
C GLY A 476 -32.07 -16.60 14.79
N GLY A 477 -33.21 -16.35 15.46
CA GLY A 477 -33.44 -16.78 16.85
C GLY A 477 -34.46 -17.89 17.10
N GLN A 478 -35.04 -18.52 16.07
CA GLN A 478 -36.03 -19.61 16.26
C GLN A 478 -35.85 -20.75 15.26
N GLU A 479 -34.80 -21.55 15.40
CA GLU A 479 -34.83 -22.93 14.89
C GLU A 479 -35.57 -23.81 15.91
N GLY A 480 -36.86 -24.01 15.62
CA GLY A 480 -37.74 -24.89 16.34
C GLY A 480 -37.29 -26.35 16.28
N GLN A 481 -37.40 -27.01 17.42
CA GLN A 481 -37.47 -28.47 17.56
C GLN A 481 -38.36 -29.07 16.46
N ARG A 482 -37.77 -29.84 15.55
CA ARG A 482 -38.51 -30.81 14.74
C ARG A 482 -38.30 -32.20 15.33
N ASP A 483 -39.39 -32.73 15.86
CA ASP A 483 -39.62 -34.07 16.38
C ASP A 483 -39.25 -35.16 15.34
N PRO A 484 -38.56 -36.26 15.71
CA PRO A 484 -38.20 -37.30 14.76
C PRO A 484 -39.33 -38.33 14.63
N ARG A 485 -39.90 -38.46 13.44
CA ARG A 485 -40.61 -39.67 12.98
C ARG A 485 -40.23 -40.01 11.55
#